data_AF-A0A6V7KHV7-F1
#
_entry.id   AF-A0A6V7KHV7-F1
#
_cell.length_a   1.000
_cell.length_b   1.000
_cell.length_c   1.000
_cell.angle_alpha   90.00
_cell.angle_beta   90.00
_cell.angle_gamma   90.00
#
_symmetry.space_group_name_H-M   'P 1'
#
loop_
_entity.id
_entity.type
_entity.pdbx_description
1 polymer ?
#
loop_
_entity_poly.entity_id
_entity_poly.type
_entity_poly.pdbx_seq_one_letter_code
_entity_poly.pdbx_strand_id
1 'polypeptide(L)' 'STGTDSCIMYWDPWTGKRIHCLMNAHSRKNLGDYEQIEITAATFDYSYQLLITGGRDGSLKIWSFNSGSCIKNMSMENQ' A
#
# COMPACT_ATOMS: atom_id res chain seq x y z
N SER A 1 -5.44 -4.70 -7.99
CA SER A 1 -5.41 -3.42 -8.69
C SER A 1 -5.02 -2.36 -7.68
N THR A 2 -4.10 -1.47 -8.03
CA THR A 2 -3.81 -0.26 -7.25
C THR A 2 -4.79 0.80 -7.73
N GLY A 3 -5.94 0.91 -7.06
CA GLY A 3 -7.01 1.83 -7.42
C GLY A 3 -6.84 3.20 -6.78
N THR A 4 -7.68 4.13 -7.21
CA THR A 4 -7.86 5.47 -6.63
C THR A 4 -8.27 5.43 -5.16
N ASP A 5 -8.71 4.26 -4.68
CA ASP A 5 -9.20 3.97 -3.33
C ASP A 5 -8.07 3.64 -2.32
N SER A 6 -6.81 3.79 -2.71
CA SER A 6 -5.63 3.50 -1.88
C SER A 6 -5.67 2.08 -1.28
N CYS A 7 -6.23 1.12 -2.02
CA CYS A 7 -6.37 -0.24 -1.56
C CYS A 7 -5.28 -1.16 -2.13
N ILE A 8 -4.80 -2.08 -1.30
CA ILE A 8 -3.96 -3.20 -1.74
C ILE A 8 -4.78 -4.48 -1.57
N MET A 9 -4.97 -5.21 -2.67
CA MET A 9 -5.73 -6.45 -2.66
C MET A 9 -4.87 -7.61 -3.13
N TYR A 10 -4.96 -8.71 -2.38
CA TYR A 10 -4.29 -9.96 -2.67
C TYR A 10 -5.32 -11.01 -3.07
N TRP A 11 -4.99 -11.77 -4.10
CA TRP A 11 -5.90 -12.75 -4.71
C TRP A 11 -5.20 -14.09 -4.79
N ASP A 12 -5.94 -15.14 -4.53
CA ASP A 12 -5.53 -16.50 -4.87
C ASP A 12 -5.66 -16.65 -6.39
N PRO A 13 -4.56 -16.83 -7.14
CA PRO A 13 -4.62 -16.87 -8.61
C PRO A 13 -5.30 -18.13 -9.17
N TRP A 14 -5.49 -19.18 -8.36
CA TRP A 14 -6.11 -20.44 -8.81
C TRP A 14 -7.63 -20.43 -8.61
N THR A 15 -8.09 -19.84 -7.52
CA THR A 15 -9.51 -19.78 -7.13
C THR A 15 -10.15 -18.43 -7.42
N GLY A 16 -9.36 -17.38 -7.68
CA GLY A 16 -9.82 -16.01 -7.85
C GLY A 16 -10.35 -15.36 -6.57
N LYS A 17 -10.25 -16.03 -5.42
CA LYS A 17 -10.76 -15.49 -4.15
C LYS A 17 -9.82 -14.42 -3.61
N ARG A 18 -10.40 -13.35 -3.06
CA ARG A 18 -9.65 -12.32 -2.33
C ARG A 18 -9.14 -12.93 -1.03
N ILE A 19 -7.83 -12.96 -0.85
CA ILE A 19 -7.18 -13.43 0.39
C ILE A 19 -7.17 -12.29 1.42
N HIS A 20 -6.74 -11.11 0.99
CA HIS A 20 -6.58 -9.95 1.87
C HIS A 20 -6.88 -8.64 1.15
N CYS A 21 -7.31 -7.64 1.92
CA CYS A 21 -7.60 -6.29 1.46
C CYS A 21 -7.13 -5.30 2.52
N LEU A 22 -6.12 -4.50 2.18
CA LEU A 22 -5.64 -3.40 3.00
C LEU A 22 -6.28 -2.13 2.48
N MET A 23 -7.15 -1.54 3.28
CA MET A 23 -7.79 -0.26 2.98
C MET A 23 -6.96 0.89 3.52
N ASN A 24 -7.04 2.06 2.88
CA ASN A 24 -6.32 3.27 3.29
C ASN A 24 -4.81 3.02 3.42
N ALA A 25 -4.24 2.22 2.52
CA ALA A 25 -2.84 1.83 2.59
C ALA A 25 -1.94 3.07 2.50
N HIS A 26 -2.27 4.00 1.60
CA HIS A 26 -1.70 5.35 1.59
C HIS A 26 -2.80 6.36 1.92
N SER A 27 -2.70 6.98 3.09
CA SER A 27 -3.61 8.05 3.52
C SER A 27 -2.83 9.14 4.24
N ARG A 28 -3.21 10.39 4.01
CA ARG A 28 -2.66 11.56 4.70
C ARG A 28 -3.75 12.26 5.48
N LYS A 29 -3.41 12.71 6.69
CA LYS A 29 -4.32 13.52 7.50
C LYS A 29 -4.23 14.97 7.06
N ASN A 30 -5.31 15.52 6.53
CA ASN A 30 -5.43 16.90 6.11
C ASN A 30 -6.60 17.55 6.86
N LEU A 31 -6.27 18.58 7.66
CA LEU A 31 -7.23 19.46 8.36
C LEU A 31 -8.39 18.78 9.13
N GLY A 32 -8.19 17.55 9.62
CA GLY A 32 -9.20 16.79 10.36
C GLY A 32 -9.75 15.58 9.61
N ASP A 33 -9.63 15.57 8.28
CA ASP A 33 -10.05 14.47 7.41
C ASP A 33 -8.86 13.62 6.95
N TYR A 34 -9.16 12.41 6.49
CA TYR A 34 -8.20 11.50 5.87
C TYR A 34 -8.36 11.53 4.36
N GLU A 35 -7.33 12.02 3.67
CA GLU A 35 -7.24 11.98 2.23
C GLU A 35 -6.57 10.68 1.78
N GLN A 36 -7.25 9.93 0.92
CA GLN A 36 -6.71 8.74 0.28
C GLN A 36 -5.74 9.16 -0.83
N ILE A 37 -4.54 8.57 -0.81
CA ILE A 37 -3.51 8.83 -1.81
C ILE A 37 -3.42 7.66 -2.78
N GLU A 38 -3.58 7.97 -4.05
CA GLU A 38 -3.47 6.98 -5.13
C GLU A 38 -2.13 6.24 -5.05
N ILE A 39 -2.19 4.90 -5.13
CA ILE A 39 -1.00 4.06 -5.23
C ILE A 39 -0.59 4.00 -6.70
N THR A 40 0.58 4.53 -7.01
CA THR A 40 1.10 4.66 -8.38
C THR A 40 2.00 3.49 -8.77
N ALA A 41 2.60 2.82 -7.80
CA ALA A 41 3.48 1.68 -8.02
C ALA A 41 3.43 0.69 -6.85
N ALA A 42 3.65 -0.58 -7.16
CA ALA A 42 3.79 -1.65 -6.17
C ALA A 42 4.77 -2.71 -6.69
N THR A 43 5.65 -3.21 -5.82
CA THR A 43 6.58 -4.31 -6.14
C THR A 43 6.85 -5.17 -4.91
N PHE A 44 7.13 -6.45 -5.14
CA PHE A 44 7.62 -7.34 -4.09
C PHE A 44 9.13 -7.24 -3.93
N ASP A 45 9.63 -7.61 -2.76
CA ASP A 45 11.03 -7.95 -2.59
C ASP A 45 11.36 -9.33 -3.19
N TYR A 46 12.64 -9.66 -3.30
CA TYR A 46 13.09 -10.92 -3.89
C TYR A 46 12.56 -12.19 -3.19
N SER A 47 12.28 -12.10 -1.89
CA SER A 47 11.74 -13.22 -1.10
C SER A 47 10.21 -13.31 -1.11
N TYR A 48 9.52 -12.36 -1.76
CA TYR A 48 8.06 -12.22 -1.77
C TYR A 48 7.42 -12.13 -0.37
N GLN A 49 8.18 -11.69 0.63
CA GLN A 49 7.71 -11.50 2.00
C GLN A 49 7.28 -10.06 2.27
N LEU A 50 7.81 -9.12 1.50
CA LEU A 50 7.59 -7.70 1.63
C LEU A 50 6.97 -7.14 0.35
N LEU A 51 5.91 -6.37 0.52
CA LEU A 51 5.34 -5.56 -0.53
C LEU A 51 5.74 -4.10 -0.31
N ILE A 52 6.32 -3.49 -1.33
CA ILE A 52 6.67 -2.07 -1.35
C ILE A 52 5.64 -1.35 -2.21
N THR A 53 5.04 -0.28 -1.69
CA THR A 53 4.07 0.55 -2.41
C THR A 53 4.47 2.02 -2.40
N GLY A 54 4.28 2.68 -3.54
CA GLY A 54 4.52 4.11 -3.73
C GLY A 54 3.21 4.87 -3.92
N GLY A 55 3.03 5.95 -3.17
CA GLY A 55 1.92 6.87 -3.28
C GLY A 55 2.25 8.05 -4.21
N ARG A 56 1.21 8.65 -4.79
CA ARG A 56 1.32 9.83 -5.67
C ARG A 56 1.93 11.06 -4.99
N ASP A 57 1.83 11.14 -3.66
CA ASP A 57 2.42 12.19 -2.84
C ASP A 57 3.92 12.01 -2.55
N GLY A 58 4.54 10.96 -3.10
CA GLY A 58 5.94 10.60 -2.82
C GLY A 58 6.12 9.79 -1.53
N SER A 59 5.03 9.32 -0.90
CA SER A 59 5.12 8.38 0.21
C SER A 59 5.48 6.98 -0.27
N LEU A 60 6.29 6.28 0.53
CA LEU A 60 6.75 4.92 0.30
C LEU A 60 6.44 4.09 1.55
N LYS A 61 5.69 3.01 1.37
CA LYS A 61 5.35 2.09 2.46
C LYS A 61 5.83 0.69 2.15
N ILE A 62 6.27 0.00 3.21
CA ILE A 62 6.67 -1.40 3.16
C ILE A 62 5.72 -2.18 4.04
N TRP A 63 5.16 -3.24 3.48
CA TRP A 63 4.16 -4.09 4.10
C TRP A 63 4.70 -5.51 4.22
N SER A 64 4.42 -6.14 5.35
CA SER A 64 4.55 -7.59 5.48
C SER A 64 3.45 -8.24 4.65
N PHE A 65 3.81 -9.05 3.66
CA PHE A 65 2.84 -9.77 2.84
C PHE A 65 2.06 -10.79 3.67
N ASN A 66 2.73 -11.49 4.59
CA ASN A 66 2.10 -12.53 5.42
C ASN A 66 1.11 -11.98 6.45
N SER A 67 1.42 -10.83 7.06
CA SER A 67 0.60 -10.27 8.14
C SER A 67 -0.25 -9.07 7.71
N GLY A 68 -0.01 -8.52 6.53
CA GLY A 68 -0.65 -7.28 6.05
C GLY A 68 -0.23 -6.03 6.84
N SER A 69 0.73 -6.13 7.75
CA SER A 69 1.13 -5.01 8.62
C SER A 69 2.08 -4.06 7.90
N CYS A 70 1.91 -2.75 8.09
CA CYS A 70 2.86 -1.75 7.61
C CYS A 70 4.13 -1.81 8.48
N ILE A 71 5.25 -2.22 7.89
CA ILE A 71 6.56 -2.32 8.56
C ILE A 71 7.26 -0.96 8.54
N LYS A 72 7.19 -0.24 7.42
CA LYS A 72 7.80 1.09 7.29
C LYS A 72 6.88 2.05 6.55
N ASN A 73 6.89 3.29 7.02
CA ASN A 73 6.25 4.42 6.38
C ASN A 73 7.30 5.51 6.17
N MET A 74 7.54 5.89 4.93
CA MET A 74 8.55 6.86 4.53
C MET A 74 7.90 7.90 3.63
N SER A 75 8.36 9.13 3.70
CA SER A 75 7.91 10.22 2.83
C SER A 75 9.13 11.05 2.47
N MET A 76 9.20 11.57 1.24
CA MET A 76 10.19 12.60 0.91
C MET A 76 9.85 13.87 1.69
N GLU A 77 10.73 14.24 2.61
CA GLU A 77 10.72 15.56 3.25
C GLU A 77 11.52 16.49 2.34
N ASN A 78 10.86 17.46 1.71
CA ASN A 78 11.57 18.54 1.04
C ASN A 78 12.27 19.37 2.13
N GLN A 79 13.60 19.34 2.13
CA GLN A 79 14.43 20.24 2.93
C GLN A 79 14.19 21.71 2.56
#